data_AF-A0A0P1GEA8-F1
#
_entry.id   AF-A0A0P1GEA8-F1
#
_cell.length_a   1.000
_cell.length_b   1.000
_cell.length_c   1.000
_cell.angle_alpha   90.00
_cell.angle_beta   90.00
_cell.angle_gamma   90.00
#
_symmetry.space_group_name_H-M   'P 1'
#
loop_
_entity.id
_entity.type
_entity.pdbx_description
1 polymer ?
#
loop_
_entity_poly.entity_id
_entity_poly.type
_entity_poly.pdbx_seq_one_letter_code
_entity_poly.pdbx_strand_id
1 'polypeptide(L)' 'MLVPLIMFETISATYGDAFAKMWFRPVSLVKR' A
#
# COMPACT_ATOMS: atom_id res chain seq x y z
N MET A 1 -4.59 -6.85 3.10
CA MET A 1 -4.91 -7.00 1.67
C MET A 1 -3.68 -6.65 0.82
N LEU A 2 -3.31 -7.48 -0.16
CA LEU A 2 -2.19 -7.17 -1.05
C LEU A 2 -2.63 -6.10 -2.05
N VAL A 3 -1.86 -5.02 -2.16
CA VAL A 3 -2.13 -3.92 -3.10
C VAL A 3 -0.83 -3.52 -3.80
N PRO A 4 -0.90 -3.07 -5.06
CA PRO A 4 0.27 -2.51 -5.74
C PRO A 4 0.90 -1.38 -4.91
N LEU A 5 2.24 -1.26 -4.95
CA LEU A 5 2.96 -0.23 -4.19
C LEU A 5 2.38 1.18 -4.43
N ILE A 6 2.12 1.54 -5.68
CA ILE A 6 1.52 2.84 -6.04
C ILE A 6 0.16 3.08 -5.36
N MET A 7 -0.64 2.02 -5.22
CA MET A 7 -1.94 2.09 -4.57
C MET A 7 -1.78 2.19 -3.05
N PHE A 8 -0.81 1.48 -2.47
CA PHE A 8 -0.47 1.60 -1.06
C PHE A 8 -0.04 3.02 -0.69
N GLU A 9 0.81 3.65 -1.51
CA GLU A 9 1.26 5.03 -1.29
C GLU A 9 0.10 6.02 -1.36
N THR A 10 -0.82 5.84 -2.32
CA THR A 10 -2.02 6.68 -2.43
C THR A 10 -2.92 6.54 -1.19
N ILE A 11 -3.14 5.31 -0.72
CA ILE A 11 -3.93 5.04 0.49
C ILE A 11 -3.24 5.63 1.73
N SER A 12 -1.92 5.46 1.86
CA SER A 12 -1.13 5.99 2.96
C SER A 12 -1.16 7.52 2.99
N ALA A 13 -1.07 8.17 1.84
CA ALA A 13 -1.17 9.63 1.73
C ALA A 13 -2.57 10.17 2.08
N THR A 14 -3.63 9.40 1.76
CA THR A 14 -5.02 9.83 1.95
C THR A 14 -5.53 9.57 3.37
N TYR A 15 -5.21 8.40 3.92
CA TYR A 15 -5.78 7.89 5.18
C TYR A 15 -4.75 7.75 6.31
N GLY A 16 -3.47 7.97 6.01
CA GLY A 16 -2.37 7.84 6.96
C GLY A 16 -1.68 6.47 6.93
N ASP A 17 -0.39 6.48 7.28
CA ASP A 17 0.48 5.31 7.25
C ASP A 17 0.04 4.21 8.22
N ALA A 18 -0.43 4.56 9.42
CA ALA A 18 -0.92 3.60 10.41
C ALA A 18 -2.16 2.84 9.91
N PHE A 19 -3.09 3.56 9.27
CA PHE A 19 -4.27 2.95 8.64
C PHE A 19 -3.86 2.04 7.47
N ALA A 20 -2.97 2.55 6.60
CA ALA A 20 -2.51 1.80 5.44
C ALA A 20 -1.83 0.48 5.84
N LYS A 21 -0.95 0.49 6.85
CA LYS A 21 -0.25 -0.70 7.36
C LYS A 21 -1.16 -1.69 8.09
N MET A 22 -2.24 -1.22 8.70
CA MET A 22 -3.21 -2.08 9.39
C MET A 22 -4.00 -2.96 8.42
N TRP A 23 -4.38 -2.40 7.26
CA TRP A 23 -5.30 -3.05 6.32
C TRP A 23 -4.63 -3.55 5.05
N PHE A 24 -3.52 -2.95 4.63
CA PHE A 24 -2.88 -3.18 3.35
C PHE A 24 -1.42 -3.57 3.49
N ARG A 25 -0.94 -4.36 2.53
CA ARG A 25 0.46 -4.77 2.44
C ARG A 25 0.92 -4.52 1.00
N PRO A 26 1.89 -3.62 0.79
CA PRO A 26 2.33 -3.27 -0.56
C PRO A 26 3.02 -4.47 -1.20
N VAL A 27 2.69 -4.74 -2.45
CA VAL A 27 3.39 -5.70 -3.29
C VAL A 27 4.03 -4.96 -4.45
N SER A 28 5.31 -5.26 -4.70
CA SER A 28 5.97 -4.82 -5.92
C SER A 28 5.50 -5.72 -7.05
N LEU A 29 4.75 -5.16 -8.00
CA LEU A 29 4.37 -5.86 -9.23
C LEU A 29 5.53 -5.97 -10.22
N VAL A 30 6.65 -5.28 -9.94
CA VAL A 30 7.89 -5.44 -10.70
C VAL A 30 8.57 -6.73 -10.23
N LYS A 31 8.13 -7.85 -10.81
CA LYS A 31 8.90 -9.11 -10.78
C LYS A 31 10.19 -8.88 -11.57
N ARG A 32 11.33 -9.12 -10.93
CA ARG A 32 12.60 -9.31 -11.61
C ARG A 32 12.57 -10.63 -12.39
#